data_AF-A0A7S3CQ04-F1
#
_entry.id   AF-A0A7S3CQ04-F1
#
_cell.length_a   1.000
_cell.length_b   1.000
_cell.length_c   1.000
_cell.angle_alpha   90.00
_cell.angle_beta   90.00
_cell.angle_gamma   90.00
#
_symmetry.space_group_name_H-M   'P 1'
#
loop_
_entity.id
_entity.type
_entity.pdbx_description
1 polymer ?
#
loop_
_entity_poly.entity_id
_entity_poly.type
_entity_poly.pdbx_seq_one_letter_code
_entity_poly.pdbx_strand_id
1 'polypeptide(L)'
;MFLEKVGAFPERLKNMHFVYALVVRAVNRIHDQLVTHDYTTGVCYEQDQMTQAHMSELLTRTIGECGLAFNETQLFRGIGHDLEQQALMSELRDRFYNISRIFDCIGCDKCRFNGKVQIKGLGTAMKILFASEHELGKELEKQEIIALVQLLHRLSESLTYYQEFRELEKQGLFFASLVKHTSSYLAIVLVFILSKLIELKLLTPKHHPEPSVHPHPEAKGEQGPREKQ
;
A
#
# COMPACT_ATOMS: atom_id res chain seq x y z
N MET A 1 6.27 -2.96 10.09
CA MET A 1 7.12 -2.55 8.95
C MET A 1 6.50 -1.48 8.05
N PHE A 2 5.41 -1.72 7.28
CA PHE A 2 4.84 -0.69 6.38
C PHE A 2 4.42 0.60 7.10
N LEU A 3 3.60 0.52 8.15
CA LEU A 3 3.16 1.71 8.89
C LEU A 3 4.33 2.52 9.45
N GLU A 4 5.28 1.85 10.10
CA GLU A 4 6.44 2.46 10.77
C GLU A 4 7.43 3.11 9.79
N LYS A 5 7.43 2.70 8.52
CA LYS A 5 8.37 3.18 7.51
C LYS A 5 7.72 4.08 6.46
N VAL A 6 6.43 3.94 6.19
CA VAL A 6 5.75 4.67 5.11
C VAL A 6 4.35 5.10 5.52
N GLY A 7 3.49 4.18 5.99
CA GLY A 7 2.06 4.45 6.19
C GLY A 7 1.74 5.59 7.17
N ALA A 8 2.56 5.78 8.21
CA ALA A 8 2.41 6.86 9.18
C ALA A 8 2.95 8.22 8.70
N PHE A 9 3.57 8.28 7.52
CA PHE A 9 4.37 9.40 7.02
C PHE A 9 3.85 9.88 5.66
N PRO A 10 2.73 10.64 5.63
CA PRO A 10 2.09 11.06 4.37
C PRO A 10 3.00 11.93 3.49
N GLU A 11 3.99 12.61 4.05
CA GLU A 11 4.99 13.36 3.29
C GLU A 11 5.85 12.47 2.39
N ARG A 12 6.13 11.22 2.81
CA ARG A 12 6.90 10.27 2.00
C ARG A 12 6.14 9.85 0.75
N LEU A 13 4.82 9.68 0.87
CA LEU A 13 3.94 9.40 -0.26
C LEU A 13 3.92 10.58 -1.25
N LYS A 14 3.78 11.80 -0.73
CA LYS A 14 3.83 13.02 -1.57
C LYS A 14 5.16 13.10 -2.34
N ASN A 15 6.28 12.83 -1.67
CA ASN A 15 7.59 12.81 -2.30
C ASN A 15 7.70 11.72 -3.37
N MET A 16 7.15 10.51 -3.13
CA MET A 16 7.12 9.44 -4.14
C MET A 16 6.30 9.85 -5.38
N HIS A 17 5.11 10.43 -5.20
CA HIS A 17 4.33 10.95 -6.33
C HIS A 17 5.04 12.08 -7.08
N PHE A 18 5.72 12.98 -6.35
CA PHE A 18 6.51 14.04 -6.97
C PHE A 18 7.61 13.48 -7.87
N VAL A 19 8.41 12.54 -7.36
CA VAL A 19 9.47 11.91 -8.15
C VAL A 19 8.90 11.12 -9.33
N TYR A 20 7.78 10.40 -9.14
CA TYR A 20 7.09 9.71 -10.22
C TYR A 20 6.66 10.67 -11.33
N ALA A 21 5.99 11.77 -10.99
CA ALA A 21 5.54 12.78 -11.96
C ALA A 21 6.74 13.44 -12.68
N LEU A 22 7.82 13.72 -11.97
CA LEU A 22 9.06 14.26 -12.54
C LEU A 22 9.67 13.30 -13.57
N VAL A 23 9.75 12.01 -13.25
CA VAL A 23 10.30 10.98 -14.16
C VAL A 23 9.39 10.77 -15.38
N VAL A 24 8.07 10.69 -15.18
CA VAL A 24 7.09 10.60 -16.29
C VAL A 24 7.22 11.81 -17.22
N ARG A 25 7.38 13.02 -16.66
CA ARG A 25 7.60 14.23 -17.45
C ARG A 25 8.89 14.16 -18.26
N ALA A 26 9.99 13.69 -17.67
CA ALA A 26 11.25 13.51 -18.40
C ALA A 26 11.09 12.52 -19.55
N VAL A 27 10.46 11.35 -19.32
CA VAL A 27 10.18 10.35 -20.36
C VAL A 27 9.35 10.94 -21.50
N ASN A 28 8.29 11.68 -21.19
CA ASN A 28 7.44 12.32 -22.19
C ASN A 28 8.19 13.42 -22.98
N ARG A 29 9.17 14.09 -22.37
CA ARG A 29 9.97 15.13 -23.04
C ARG A 29 10.89 14.57 -24.13
N ILE A 30 11.35 13.34 -23.98
CA ILE A 30 12.19 12.63 -24.97
C ILE A 30 11.43 11.54 -25.72
N HIS A 31 10.10 11.63 -25.76
CA HIS A 31 9.21 10.63 -26.35
C HIS A 31 9.71 10.14 -27.72
N ASP A 32 9.98 11.07 -28.64
CA ASP A 32 10.34 10.74 -30.02
C ASP A 32 11.69 10.03 -30.12
N GLN A 33 12.64 10.35 -29.24
CA GLN A 33 13.91 9.64 -29.16
C GLN A 33 13.72 8.22 -28.67
N LEU A 34 12.86 8.01 -27.66
CA LEU A 34 12.60 6.68 -27.13
C LEU A 34 11.82 5.80 -28.12
N VAL A 35 10.96 6.38 -28.95
CA VAL A 35 10.26 5.67 -30.03
C VAL A 35 11.24 5.26 -31.14
N THR A 36 12.19 6.12 -31.50
CA THR A 36 13.12 5.88 -32.62
C THR A 36 14.40 5.15 -32.24
N HIS A 37 14.66 4.96 -30.94
CA HIS A 37 15.85 4.29 -30.44
C HIS A 37 15.91 2.81 -30.85
N ASP A 38 17.12 2.34 -31.20
CA ASP A 38 17.37 0.93 -31.50
C ASP A 38 17.63 0.10 -30.23
N TYR A 39 16.64 -0.69 -29.83
CA TYR A 39 16.72 -1.61 -28.69
C TYR A 39 17.34 -2.98 -29.03
N THR A 40 17.85 -3.19 -30.25
CA THR A 40 18.40 -4.47 -30.68
C THR A 40 19.60 -4.88 -29.81
N THR A 41 19.53 -6.08 -29.25
CA THR A 41 20.62 -6.69 -28.46
C THR A 41 21.47 -7.64 -29.28
N GLY A 42 20.92 -8.16 -30.40
CA GLY A 42 21.55 -9.18 -31.23
C GLY A 42 21.51 -10.57 -30.63
N VAL A 43 20.80 -10.76 -29.50
CA VAL A 43 20.66 -12.04 -28.81
C VAL A 43 19.41 -12.79 -29.26
N CYS A 44 18.26 -12.11 -29.32
CA CYS A 44 16.99 -12.70 -29.71
C CYS A 44 16.11 -11.67 -30.44
N TYR A 45 15.91 -11.89 -31.74
CA TYR A 45 15.15 -10.97 -32.60
C TYR A 45 13.70 -10.76 -32.11
N GLU A 46 13.03 -11.82 -31.65
CA GLU A 46 11.65 -11.73 -31.14
C GLU A 46 11.58 -10.84 -29.89
N GLN A 47 12.52 -11.01 -28.95
CA GLN A 47 12.57 -10.19 -27.73
C GLN A 47 12.92 -8.73 -28.02
N ASP A 48 13.80 -8.48 -29.00
CA ASP A 48 14.15 -7.13 -29.44
C ASP A 48 12.90 -6.44 -30.04
N GLN A 49 12.14 -7.14 -30.88
CA GLN A 49 10.87 -6.62 -31.45
C GLN A 49 9.81 -6.37 -30.36
N MET A 50 9.68 -7.28 -29.39
CA MET A 50 8.78 -7.08 -28.25
C MET A 50 9.19 -5.87 -27.41
N THR A 51 10.48 -5.65 -27.20
CA THR A 51 10.99 -4.50 -26.44
C THR A 51 10.59 -3.17 -27.10
N GLN A 52 10.74 -3.08 -28.42
CA GLN A 52 10.28 -1.91 -29.21
C GLN A 52 8.77 -1.67 -29.05
N ALA A 53 7.96 -2.74 -29.14
CA ALA A 53 6.52 -2.66 -29.01
C ALA A 53 6.09 -2.23 -27.59
N HIS A 54 6.68 -2.82 -26.55
CA HIS A 54 6.39 -2.47 -25.16
C HIS A 54 6.83 -1.05 -24.81
N MET A 55 7.95 -0.57 -25.36
CA MET A 55 8.36 0.83 -25.19
C MET A 55 7.32 1.77 -25.79
N SER A 56 6.83 1.48 -27.00
CA SER A 56 5.82 2.29 -27.66
C SER A 56 4.49 2.31 -26.89
N GLU A 57 4.09 1.16 -26.33
CA GLU A 57 2.91 1.05 -25.48
C GLU A 57 3.07 1.84 -24.17
N LEU A 58 4.22 1.72 -23.50
CA LEU A 58 4.54 2.46 -22.28
C LEU A 58 4.40 3.97 -22.53
N LEU A 59 5.00 4.46 -23.62
CA LEU A 59 4.96 5.88 -23.98
C LEU A 59 3.54 6.37 -24.27
N THR A 60 2.73 5.54 -24.93
CA THR A 60 1.31 5.84 -25.18
C THR A 60 0.53 6.01 -23.88
N ARG A 61 0.85 5.23 -22.84
CA ARG A 61 0.21 5.32 -21.52
C ARG A 61 0.72 6.51 -20.70
N THR A 62 1.96 6.95 -20.87
CA THR A 62 2.50 8.09 -20.12
C THR A 62 2.10 9.44 -20.72
N ILE A 63 1.72 9.50 -21.99
CA ILE A 63 1.22 10.71 -22.65
C ILE A 63 -0.07 11.19 -21.98
N GLY A 64 -0.12 12.47 -21.62
CA GLY A 64 -1.34 13.12 -21.09
C GLY A 64 -1.60 12.94 -19.60
N GLU A 65 -0.96 11.97 -18.91
CA GLU A 65 -1.22 11.70 -17.49
C GLU A 65 -0.79 12.83 -16.53
N CYS A 66 0.04 13.80 -16.97
CA CYS A 66 0.70 14.75 -16.07
C CYS A 66 0.53 16.24 -16.41
N GLY A 67 -0.39 16.63 -17.30
CA GLY A 67 -0.54 18.04 -17.72
C GLY A 67 -0.87 19.03 -16.59
N LEU A 68 -1.48 18.56 -15.49
CA LEU A 68 -1.86 19.38 -14.33
C LEU A 68 -0.98 19.14 -13.09
N ALA A 69 -0.28 18.00 -13.00
CA ALA A 69 0.40 17.56 -11.78
C ALA A 69 1.76 18.24 -11.55
N PHE A 70 2.37 18.77 -12.62
CA PHE A 70 3.72 19.31 -12.56
C PHE A 70 3.85 20.61 -13.35
N ASN A 71 3.96 21.72 -12.61
CA ASN A 71 4.20 23.04 -13.20
C ASN A 71 5.71 23.33 -13.21
N GLU A 72 6.34 23.16 -14.38
CA GLU A 72 7.77 23.38 -14.60
C GLU A 72 8.21 24.80 -14.26
N THR A 73 7.38 25.80 -14.58
CA THR A 73 7.66 27.19 -14.24
C THR A 73 7.63 27.47 -12.74
N GLN A 74 7.16 26.53 -11.90
CA GLN A 74 7.31 26.62 -10.44
C GLN A 74 8.59 25.97 -9.95
N LEU A 75 8.99 24.84 -10.53
CA LEU A 75 10.22 24.15 -10.14
C LEU A 75 11.49 24.87 -10.64
N PHE A 76 11.41 25.50 -11.81
CA PHE A 76 12.52 26.18 -12.49
C PHE A 76 12.36 27.70 -12.49
N ARG A 77 11.51 28.22 -11.61
CA ARG A 77 11.18 29.65 -11.49
C ARG A 77 12.45 30.43 -11.11
N GLY A 78 12.88 31.35 -11.97
CA GLY A 78 14.07 32.18 -11.75
C GLY A 78 15.31 31.76 -12.53
N ILE A 79 15.29 30.58 -13.16
CA ILE A 79 16.37 30.11 -14.04
C ILE A 79 16.14 30.70 -15.44
N GLY A 80 16.31 32.02 -15.58
CA GLY A 80 16.05 32.76 -16.82
C GLY A 80 17.30 33.03 -17.66
N HIS A 81 18.49 32.77 -17.10
CA HIS A 81 19.77 32.93 -17.77
C HIS A 81 20.45 31.57 -17.94
N ASP A 82 20.85 31.24 -19.17
CA ASP A 82 21.52 29.98 -19.52
C ASP A 82 22.69 29.63 -18.59
N LEU A 83 23.40 30.65 -18.09
CA LEU A 83 24.53 30.50 -17.18
C LEU A 83 24.14 30.01 -15.77
N GLU A 84 23.03 30.49 -15.22
CA GLU A 84 22.55 30.06 -13.89
C GLU A 84 21.99 28.63 -13.97
N GLN A 85 21.31 28.30 -15.07
CA GLN A 85 20.87 26.94 -15.36
C GLN A 85 22.05 25.97 -15.46
N GLN A 86 23.10 26.38 -16.17
CA GLN A 86 24.29 25.55 -16.38
C GLN A 86 25.07 25.35 -15.07
N ALA A 87 25.18 26.39 -14.23
CA ALA A 87 25.78 26.28 -12.90
C ALA A 87 24.99 25.32 -12.00
N LEU A 88 23.65 25.45 -11.97
CA LEU A 88 22.77 24.54 -11.22
C LEU A 88 22.89 23.10 -11.73
N MET A 89 22.97 22.88 -13.05
CA MET A 89 23.14 21.55 -13.62
C MET A 89 24.47 20.93 -13.23
N SER A 90 25.54 21.73 -13.25
CA SER A 90 26.86 21.27 -12.79
C SER A 90 26.80 20.83 -11.32
N GLU A 91 26.19 21.65 -10.47
CA GLU A 91 26.07 21.34 -9.04
C GLU A 91 25.21 20.09 -8.80
N LEU A 92 24.08 19.95 -9.49
CA LEU A 92 23.23 18.76 -9.41
C LEU A 92 23.97 17.51 -9.85
N ARG A 93 24.72 17.60 -10.96
CA ARG A 93 25.56 16.49 -11.45
C ARG A 93 26.60 16.08 -10.39
N ASP A 94 27.28 17.04 -9.78
CA ASP A 94 28.28 16.77 -8.75
C ASP A 94 27.65 16.14 -7.50
N ARG A 95 26.45 16.60 -7.11
CA ARG A 95 25.68 16.00 -6.02
C ARG A 95 25.28 14.56 -6.34
N PHE A 96 24.74 14.29 -7.53
CA PHE A 96 24.40 12.92 -7.94
C PHE A 96 25.62 12.00 -8.03
N TYR A 97 26.76 12.51 -8.50
CA TYR A 97 28.02 11.77 -8.52
C TYR A 97 28.46 11.40 -7.10
N ASN A 98 28.42 12.37 -6.17
CA ASN A 98 28.77 12.12 -4.77
C ASN A 98 27.81 11.12 -4.10
N ILE A 99 26.50 11.22 -4.37
CA ILE A 99 25.52 10.24 -3.90
C ILE A 99 25.83 8.85 -4.47
N SER A 100 26.17 8.74 -5.76
CA SER A 100 26.56 7.48 -6.39
C SER A 100 27.78 6.84 -5.70
N ARG A 101 28.77 7.64 -5.25
CA ARG A 101 29.90 7.13 -4.46
C ARG A 101 29.51 6.64 -3.08
N ILE A 102 28.48 7.21 -2.45
CA ILE A 102 27.96 6.70 -1.17
C ILE A 102 27.42 5.28 -1.35
N PHE A 103 26.79 4.97 -2.49
CA PHE A 103 26.33 3.61 -2.79
C PHE A 103 27.48 2.59 -2.86
N ASP A 104 28.70 2.99 -3.20
CA ASP A 104 29.88 2.10 -3.16
C ASP A 104 30.23 1.62 -1.76
N CYS A 105 29.81 2.34 -0.72
CA CYS A 105 30.01 1.95 0.67
C CYS A 105 28.95 0.94 1.19
N ILE A 106 27.94 0.60 0.38
CA ILE A 106 26.88 -0.33 0.80
C ILE A 106 27.34 -1.78 0.58
N GLY A 107 27.45 -2.55 1.66
CA GLY A 107 27.87 -3.97 1.61
C GLY A 107 26.85 -4.93 0.99
N CYS A 108 25.58 -4.55 0.91
CA CYS A 108 24.54 -5.32 0.22
C CYS A 108 24.62 -5.07 -1.30
N ASP A 109 25.05 -6.07 -2.08
CA ASP A 109 25.22 -5.94 -3.54
C ASP A 109 23.93 -5.56 -4.27
N LYS A 110 22.79 -6.18 -3.90
CA LYS A 110 21.48 -5.86 -4.49
C LYS A 110 21.07 -4.41 -4.20
N CYS A 111 21.35 -3.94 -2.99
CA CYS A 111 21.02 -2.59 -2.55
C CYS A 111 21.91 -1.56 -3.25
N ARG A 112 23.22 -1.85 -3.34
CA ARG A 112 24.19 -1.05 -4.09
C ARG A 112 23.79 -0.92 -5.56
N PHE A 113 23.47 -2.05 -6.21
CA PHE A 113 23.05 -2.06 -7.60
C PHE A 113 21.78 -1.24 -7.84
N ASN A 114 20.68 -1.56 -7.15
CA ASN A 114 19.40 -0.87 -7.34
C ASN A 114 19.51 0.62 -6.98
N GLY A 115 20.28 0.95 -5.95
CA GLY A 115 20.55 2.33 -5.56
C GLY A 115 21.27 3.12 -6.65
N LYS A 116 22.35 2.56 -7.21
CA LYS A 116 23.07 3.21 -8.32
C LYS A 116 22.19 3.38 -9.56
N VAL A 117 21.40 2.37 -9.91
CA VAL A 117 20.49 2.45 -11.06
C VAL A 117 19.43 3.54 -10.85
N GLN A 118 18.81 3.61 -9.66
CA GLN A 118 17.82 4.64 -9.36
C GLN A 118 18.42 6.05 -9.38
N ILE A 119 19.62 6.24 -8.83
CA ILE A 119 20.31 7.54 -8.84
C ILE A 119 20.74 7.95 -10.25
N LYS A 120 21.25 7.02 -11.06
CA LYS A 120 21.54 7.29 -12.49
C LYS A 120 20.26 7.66 -13.23
N GLY A 121 19.16 6.93 -13.02
CA GLY A 121 17.87 7.22 -13.64
C GLY A 121 17.33 8.61 -13.25
N LEU A 122 17.47 9.00 -11.98
CA LEU A 122 17.02 10.31 -11.50
C LEU A 122 17.91 11.43 -12.06
N GLY A 123 19.23 11.21 -12.12
CA GLY A 123 20.16 12.11 -12.78
C GLY A 123 19.86 12.29 -14.28
N THR A 124 19.54 11.21 -14.98
CA THR A 124 19.08 11.24 -16.38
C THR A 124 17.79 12.04 -16.52
N ALA A 125 16.81 11.83 -15.65
CA ALA A 125 15.55 12.58 -15.67
C ALA A 125 15.80 14.10 -15.53
N MET A 126 16.67 14.49 -14.60
CA MET A 126 17.05 15.89 -14.43
C MET A 126 17.80 16.42 -15.66
N LYS A 127 18.80 15.69 -16.18
CA LYS A 127 19.52 16.03 -17.42
C LYS A 127 18.54 16.34 -18.57
N ILE A 128 17.49 15.53 -18.73
CA ILE A 128 16.46 15.73 -19.75
C ILE A 128 15.62 16.99 -19.50
N LEU A 129 15.14 17.17 -18.27
CA LEU A 129 14.24 18.29 -17.94
C LEU A 129 14.91 19.67 -18.06
N PHE A 130 16.23 19.72 -17.92
CA PHE A 130 17.01 20.94 -17.99
C PHE A 130 17.83 21.10 -19.28
N ALA A 131 17.81 20.11 -20.17
CA ALA A 131 18.46 20.23 -21.46
C ALA A 131 17.75 21.29 -22.32
N SER A 132 18.50 22.14 -23.02
CA SER A 132 17.93 23.01 -24.05
C SER A 132 17.43 22.17 -25.24
N GLU A 133 16.61 22.75 -26.12
CA GLU A 133 16.11 22.05 -27.32
C GLU A 133 17.26 21.49 -28.18
N HIS A 134 18.38 22.22 -28.28
CA HIS A 134 19.57 21.74 -28.97
C HIS A 134 20.26 20.57 -28.25
N GLU A 135 20.27 20.56 -26.92
CA GLU A 135 20.82 19.45 -26.13
C GLU A 135 19.93 18.22 -26.12
N LEU A 136 18.61 18.42 -26.24
CA LEU A 136 17.65 17.33 -26.43
C LEU A 136 17.93 16.55 -27.71
N GLY A 137 18.46 17.19 -28.76
CA GLY A 137 18.84 16.51 -30.00
C GLY A 137 20.04 15.55 -29.88
N LYS A 138 20.71 15.48 -28.72
CA LYS A 138 21.79 14.51 -28.46
C LYS A 138 21.19 13.18 -27.98
N GLU A 139 21.58 12.07 -28.61
CA GLU A 139 21.14 10.74 -28.20
C GLU A 139 21.57 10.42 -26.75
N LEU A 140 20.65 9.81 -26.01
CA LEU A 140 20.93 9.27 -24.69
C LEU A 140 21.72 7.96 -24.79
N GLU A 141 22.61 7.75 -23.83
CA GLU A 141 23.32 6.48 -23.73
C GLU A 141 22.34 5.35 -23.39
N LYS A 142 22.57 4.13 -23.91
CA LYS A 142 21.74 2.94 -23.57
C LYS A 142 21.55 2.76 -22.06
N GLN A 143 22.60 3.00 -21.28
CA GLN A 143 22.57 2.91 -19.82
C GLN A 143 21.68 3.98 -19.17
N GLU A 144 21.61 5.18 -19.76
CA GLU A 144 20.73 6.25 -19.29
C GLU A 144 19.26 5.89 -19.52
N ILE A 145 18.92 5.32 -20.68
CA ILE A 145 17.58 4.84 -21.01
C ILE A 145 17.17 3.70 -20.07
N ILE A 146 18.02 2.68 -19.92
CA ILE A 146 17.76 1.55 -19.02
C ILE A 146 17.51 2.03 -17.59
N ALA A 147 18.35 2.93 -17.08
CA ALA A 147 18.20 3.45 -15.72
C ALA A 147 16.93 4.28 -15.53
N LEU A 148 16.54 5.08 -16.54
CA LEU A 148 15.33 5.89 -16.52
C LEU A 148 14.07 5.02 -16.48
N VAL A 149 13.99 4.02 -17.36
CA VAL A 149 12.85 3.08 -17.42
C VAL A 149 12.78 2.22 -16.15
N GLN A 150 13.92 1.74 -15.65
CA GLN A 150 13.98 0.98 -14.40
C GLN A 150 13.53 1.81 -13.19
N LEU A 151 13.91 3.10 -13.14
CA LEU A 151 13.44 4.01 -12.10
C LEU A 151 11.92 4.22 -12.19
N LEU A 152 11.38 4.47 -13.38
CA LEU A 152 9.94 4.62 -13.61
C LEU A 152 9.18 3.38 -13.13
N HIS A 153 9.66 2.19 -13.51
CA HIS A 153 9.07 0.93 -13.06
C HIS A 153 9.08 0.79 -11.53
N ARG A 154 10.21 1.07 -10.86
CA ARG A 154 10.29 0.99 -9.39
C ARG A 154 9.36 1.96 -8.68
N LEU A 155 9.21 3.17 -9.21
CA LEU A 155 8.28 4.15 -8.65
C LEU A 155 6.82 3.72 -8.87
N SER A 156 6.50 3.20 -10.07
CA SER A 156 5.19 2.66 -10.38
C SER A 156 4.81 1.50 -9.44
N GLU A 157 5.69 0.51 -9.27
CA GLU A 157 5.49 -0.58 -8.31
C GLU A 157 5.30 -0.07 -6.88
N SER A 158 6.13 0.89 -6.46
CA SER A 158 6.07 1.44 -5.10
C SER A 158 4.72 2.11 -4.82
N LEU A 159 4.15 2.82 -5.80
CA LEU A 159 2.83 3.44 -5.68
C LEU A 159 1.70 2.40 -5.66
N THR A 160 1.78 1.37 -6.50
CA THR A 160 0.83 0.24 -6.50
C THR A 160 0.84 -0.48 -5.14
N TYR A 161 2.02 -0.86 -4.64
CA TYR A 161 2.14 -1.51 -3.33
C TYR A 161 1.66 -0.62 -2.18
N TYR A 162 1.88 0.69 -2.27
CA TYR A 162 1.33 1.61 -1.28
C TYR A 162 -0.21 1.52 -1.23
N GLN A 163 -0.87 1.53 -2.38
CA GLN A 163 -2.33 1.39 -2.45
C GLN A 163 -2.80 0.06 -1.85
N GLU A 164 -2.16 -1.06 -2.24
CA GLU A 164 -2.48 -2.38 -1.73
C GLU A 164 -2.32 -2.46 -0.19
N PHE A 165 -1.21 -1.98 0.35
CA PHE A 165 -0.98 -1.99 1.81
C PHE A 165 -1.97 -1.12 2.56
N ARG A 166 -2.41 0.01 1.97
CA ARG A 166 -3.44 0.87 2.57
C ARG A 166 -4.81 0.19 2.60
N GLU A 167 -5.16 -0.57 1.58
CA GLU A 167 -6.41 -1.34 1.60
C GLU A 167 -6.36 -2.47 2.63
N LEU A 168 -5.23 -3.18 2.76
CA LEU A 168 -5.03 -4.18 3.81
C LEU A 168 -5.12 -3.56 5.23
N GLU A 169 -4.56 -2.36 5.42
CA GLU A 169 -4.65 -1.63 6.70
C GLU A 169 -6.10 -1.28 7.03
N LYS A 170 -6.86 -0.74 6.07
CA LYS A 170 -8.28 -0.42 6.24
C LYS A 170 -9.11 -1.65 6.57
N GLN A 171 -8.87 -2.77 5.88
CA GLN A 171 -9.55 -4.04 6.12
C GLN A 171 -9.27 -4.58 7.53
N GLY A 172 -8.00 -4.52 7.98
CA GLY A 172 -7.63 -4.93 9.34
C GLY A 172 -8.28 -4.06 10.43
N LEU A 173 -8.31 -2.74 10.24
CA LEU A 173 -8.99 -1.81 11.14
C LEU A 173 -10.51 -2.06 11.19
N PHE A 174 -11.12 -2.30 10.03
CA PHE A 174 -12.55 -2.63 9.94
C PHE A 174 -12.88 -3.92 10.69
N PHE A 175 -12.09 -4.98 10.50
CA PHE A 175 -12.29 -6.25 11.21
C PHE A 175 -12.12 -6.08 12.72
N ALA A 176 -11.10 -5.34 13.16
CA ALA A 176 -10.88 -5.05 14.58
C ALA A 176 -12.07 -4.26 15.20
N SER A 177 -12.63 -3.31 14.45
CA SER A 177 -13.83 -2.58 14.86
C SER A 177 -15.04 -3.53 14.99
N LEU A 178 -15.26 -4.40 14.00
CA LEU A 178 -16.35 -5.37 14.02
C LEU A 178 -16.23 -6.36 15.19
N VAL A 179 -15.03 -6.86 15.47
CA VAL A 179 -14.77 -7.74 16.62
C VAL A 179 -15.06 -7.02 17.94
N LYS A 180 -14.65 -5.75 18.08
CA LYS A 180 -14.96 -4.97 19.29
C LYS A 180 -16.46 -4.78 19.48
N HIS A 181 -17.18 -4.41 18.43
CA HIS A 181 -18.63 -4.22 18.48
C HIS A 181 -19.38 -5.53 18.76
N THR A 182 -19.00 -6.62 18.10
CA THR A 182 -19.63 -7.93 18.31
C THR A 182 -19.31 -8.50 19.70
N SER A 183 -18.08 -8.36 20.18
CA SER A 183 -17.69 -8.75 21.54
C SER A 183 -18.46 -7.96 22.60
N SER A 184 -18.58 -6.64 22.44
CA SER A 184 -19.37 -5.80 23.33
C SER A 184 -20.85 -6.19 23.34
N TYR A 185 -21.44 -6.42 22.16
CA TYR A 185 -22.84 -6.83 22.05
C TYR A 185 -23.08 -8.21 22.67
N LEU A 186 -22.21 -9.18 22.38
CA LEU A 186 -22.30 -10.54 22.93
C LEU A 186 -22.17 -10.55 24.45
N ALA A 187 -21.29 -9.72 25.02
CA ALA A 187 -21.16 -9.56 26.47
C ALA A 187 -22.45 -9.03 27.11
N ILE A 188 -23.08 -8.02 26.50
CA ILE A 188 -24.36 -7.47 26.97
C ILE A 188 -25.45 -8.56 26.94
N VAL A 189 -25.59 -9.27 25.82
CA VAL A 189 -26.58 -10.34 25.66
C VAL A 189 -26.35 -11.47 26.69
N LEU A 190 -25.10 -11.88 26.91
CA LEU A 190 -24.74 -12.87 27.93
C LEU A 190 -25.18 -12.43 29.33
N VAL A 191 -24.92 -11.19 29.73
CA VAL A 191 -25.35 -10.66 31.03
C VAL A 191 -26.87 -10.68 31.18
N PHE A 192 -27.62 -10.26 30.14
CA PHE A 192 -29.08 -10.31 30.16
C PHE A 192 -29.62 -11.74 30.29
N ILE A 193 -29.05 -12.70 29.55
CA ILE A 193 -29.44 -14.11 29.62
C ILE A 193 -29.15 -14.70 31.00
N LEU A 194 -27.95 -14.45 31.56
CA LEU A 194 -27.58 -14.92 32.89
C LEU A 194 -28.49 -14.36 33.97
N SER A 195 -28.79 -13.06 33.94
CA SER A 195 -29.75 -12.44 34.87
C SER A 195 -31.14 -13.09 34.79
N LYS A 196 -31.64 -13.35 33.57
CA LYS A 196 -32.94 -14.01 33.39
C LYS A 196 -32.95 -15.47 33.86
N LEU A 197 -31.85 -16.21 33.66
CA LEU A 197 -31.72 -17.58 34.15
C LEU A 197 -31.66 -17.64 35.68
N ILE A 198 -31.00 -16.67 36.33
CA ILE A 198 -30.96 -16.56 37.79
C ILE A 198 -32.35 -16.29 38.36
N GLU A 199 -33.10 -15.35 37.77
CA GLU A 199 -34.50 -15.12 38.16
C GLU A 199 -35.35 -16.39 38.01
N LEU A 200 -35.20 -17.13 36.90
CA LEU A 200 -35.95 -18.37 36.69
C LEU A 200 -35.64 -19.45 37.74
N LYS A 201 -34.37 -19.60 38.15
CA LYS A 201 -33.96 -20.56 39.19
C LYS A 201 -34.41 -20.16 40.59
N LEU A 202 -34.55 -18.87 40.88
CA LEU A 202 -35.11 -18.39 42.14
C LEU A 202 -36.63 -18.65 42.23
N LEU A 203 -37.31 -18.78 41.09
CA LEU A 203 -38.75 -19.07 41.00
C LEU A 203 -39.09 -20.57 41.04
N THR A 204 -38.12 -21.48 40.95
CA THR A 204 -38.40 -22.92 41.14
C THR A 204 -38.44 -23.26 42.64
N PRO A 205 -39.61 -23.67 43.19
CA PRO A 205 -39.72 -23.99 44.60
C PRO A 205 -38.91 -25.24 44.95
N LYS A 206 -38.11 -25.18 46.03
CA LYS A 206 -37.48 -26.37 46.62
C LYS A 206 -38.59 -27.28 47.16
N HIS A 207 -38.81 -28.43 46.50
CA HIS A 207 -39.67 -29.47 47.04
C HIS A 207 -38.93 -30.13 48.22
N HIS A 208 -39.38 -29.83 49.44
CA HIS A 208 -38.91 -30.53 50.64
C HIS A 208 -39.46 -31.97 50.64
N PRO A 209 -38.65 -33.01 50.91
CA PRO A 209 -39.17 -34.36 51.10
C PRO A 209 -39.98 -34.42 52.41
N GLU A 210 -41.21 -34.89 52.30
CA GLU A 210 -42.19 -35.05 53.38
C GLU A 210 -41.72 -36.13 54.39
N PRO A 211 -41.86 -35.94 55.72
CA PRO A 211 -41.42 -36.93 56.68
C PRO A 211 -42.43 -38.09 56.79
N SER A 212 -41.93 -39.31 56.67
CA SER A 212 -42.68 -40.57 56.82
C SER A 212 -43.24 -40.73 58.24
N VAL A 213 -44.57 -40.77 58.36
CA VAL A 213 -45.28 -41.09 59.61
C VAL A 213 -45.55 -42.60 59.66
N HIS A 214 -45.06 -43.26 60.72
CA HIS A 214 -45.31 -44.66 61.04
C HIS A 214 -46.78 -44.93 61.45
N PRO A 215 -47.35 -46.11 61.18
CA PRO A 215 -48.68 -46.48 61.66
C PRO A 215 -48.62 -47.19 63.03
N HIS A 216 -49.55 -46.84 63.92
CA HIS A 216 -49.90 -47.60 65.12
C HIS A 216 -51.34 -48.16 64.97
N PRO A 217 -51.64 -49.39 65.45
CA PRO A 217 -52.92 -50.05 65.20
C PRO A 217 -53.85 -50.03 66.44
N GLU A 218 -55.17 -50.04 66.22
CA GLU A 218 -56.26 -50.51 67.12
C GLU A 218 -57.63 -50.09 66.52
N ALA A 219 -58.80 -50.60 66.90
CA ALA A 219 -59.36 -51.94 66.99
C ALA A 219 -60.87 -51.76 67.31
N LYS A 220 -61.75 -52.43 66.55
CA LYS A 220 -63.12 -52.91 66.87
C LYS A 220 -64.30 -51.95 67.20
N GLY A 221 -65.49 -52.39 66.75
CA GLY A 221 -66.84 -52.03 67.27
C GLY A 221 -67.74 -51.35 66.23
N GLU A 222 -68.50 -52.03 65.36
CA GLU A 222 -69.74 -52.84 65.52
C GLU A 222 -71.05 -52.02 65.62
N GLN A 223 -72.08 -52.49 64.87
CA GLN A 223 -73.52 -52.12 64.80
C GLN A 223 -73.89 -50.92 63.88
N GLY A 224 -74.86 -50.97 62.96
CA GLY A 224 -75.90 -51.95 62.58
C GLY A 224 -76.63 -51.48 61.29
N PRO A 225 -77.59 -52.24 60.72
CA PRO A 225 -78.05 -52.10 59.32
C PRO A 225 -79.49 -51.56 59.14
N ARG A 226 -79.78 -51.08 57.91
CA ARG A 226 -81.10 -50.86 57.20
C ARG A 226 -81.11 -49.46 56.56
N GLU A 227 -81.71 -49.18 55.40
CA GLU A 227 -82.73 -49.87 54.62
C GLU A 227 -82.66 -49.41 53.14
N LYS A 228 -83.32 -50.16 52.26
CA LYS A 228 -83.50 -49.91 50.83
C LYS A 228 -84.60 -48.87 50.60
N GLN A 229 -84.38 -47.95 49.65
CA GLN A 229 -85.24 -47.75 48.46
C GLN A 229 -84.56 -46.81 47.46
#